data_AF-A0A813FAY1-F1
#
_entry.id   AF-A0A813FAY1-F1
#
_cell.length_a   1.000
_cell.length_b   1.000
_cell.length_c   1.000
_cell.angle_alpha   90.00
_cell.angle_beta   90.00
_cell.angle_gamma   90.00
#
_symmetry.space_group_name_H-M   'P 1'
#
loop_
_entity.id
_entity.type
_entity.pdbx_description
1 polymer ?
#
loop_
_entity_poly.entity_id
_entity_poly.type
_entity_poly.pdbx_seq_one_letter_code
_entity_poly.pdbx_strand_id
1 'polypeptide(L)'
;MHRIAKWHREAPDRGLFEDQRWRNMLGYLEQNMATSGWQTRHLSGTLWSFATLKHNGPNLDRVLEQTQQRLPEFTCIDMALTAWSIATLKMEPPGLYDKISKLAVPRMAEFQPQALANMMWATATLKKENDALVRNAAVVASRHLDAGLEFKPHEYSTMVWSLVLTQAREECLFSRISDHVVRRVTEFGPQELTNTAWAFASLGIRTSGLFEALGQECQKKLRHFNMQNLTNVAWAYTHLKVGSQELLTEIAQMAHSRIGEMNVQDLAQLALSLVFTRRGGQGGEGLQGDAKTEEEPGVLGTRELTLALVKEVTIAMVRKIRTAGSTYPDDAWIVHDLVLVWMDEQSAAGLLGDTWKVLDAYMTGLHDTVLDFLRSTPLLARAQPCGSVVQSAHVPIYEQSFRELDLRSLGIKFTGRLLASLGIAESSQDGFVASARVQLAAEKAGLLRQDPGAGSQNWCLFTYRLESDAAAGGLVAEETKGLKVRSCGNDPAALDLLDPPREAHLVAVRLSNDRLNHRRRDAEFRALAHCAGVLRTLIPDADTLMAERVRWGDRLHGWIRLYVTEVPCLSCLGAMVQFTKRFPRVELCVAYPGSEKFSHKAGHF
;
A
#
# COMPACT_ATOMS: atom_id res chain seq x y z
N MET A 1 -21.10 -8.92 -29.86
CA MET A 1 -20.61 -8.87 -28.45
C MET A 1 -20.44 -7.47 -27.91
N HIS A 2 -19.53 -6.63 -28.45
CA HIS A 2 -19.23 -5.30 -27.87
C HIS A 2 -20.46 -4.43 -27.60
N ARG A 3 -21.43 -4.35 -28.53
CA ARG A 3 -22.65 -3.55 -28.33
C ARG A 3 -23.51 -4.06 -27.16
N ILE A 4 -23.62 -5.38 -27.03
CA ILE A 4 -24.35 -6.03 -25.93
C ILE A 4 -23.67 -5.75 -24.60
N ALA A 5 -22.33 -5.87 -24.56
CA ALA A 5 -21.56 -5.55 -23.37
C ALA A 5 -21.72 -4.08 -22.94
N LYS A 6 -21.75 -3.14 -23.90
CA LYS A 6 -22.01 -1.72 -23.61
C LYS A 6 -23.42 -1.52 -23.04
N TRP A 7 -24.44 -2.09 -23.69
CA TRP A 7 -25.83 -1.99 -23.23
C TRP A 7 -26.02 -2.59 -21.83
N HIS A 8 -25.50 -3.80 -21.58
CA HIS A 8 -25.62 -4.47 -20.28
C HIS A 8 -24.90 -3.71 -19.15
N ARG A 9 -23.83 -2.97 -19.46
CA ARG A 9 -23.16 -2.09 -18.49
C ARG A 9 -24.09 -0.95 -18.03
N GLU A 10 -24.90 -0.42 -18.92
CA GLU A 10 -25.83 0.69 -18.66
C GLU A 10 -27.14 0.18 -18.04
N ALA A 11 -27.62 -0.99 -18.46
CA ALA A 11 -28.83 -1.64 -17.98
C ALA A 11 -28.60 -3.15 -17.77
N PRO A 12 -28.15 -3.58 -16.57
CA PRO A 12 -27.86 -4.98 -16.29
C PRO A 12 -29.10 -5.88 -16.40
N ASP A 13 -29.00 -6.93 -17.22
CA ASP A 13 -30.05 -7.94 -17.43
C ASP A 13 -29.58 -9.32 -16.96
N ARG A 14 -30.23 -9.86 -15.93
CA ARG A 14 -29.89 -11.17 -15.35
C ARG A 14 -30.15 -12.34 -16.31
N GLY A 15 -31.06 -12.19 -17.27
CA GLY A 15 -31.39 -13.23 -18.25
C GLY A 15 -30.48 -13.26 -19.48
N LEU A 16 -29.55 -12.30 -19.62
CA LEU A 16 -28.72 -12.15 -20.82
C LEU A 16 -28.00 -13.44 -21.22
N PHE A 17 -27.42 -14.15 -20.24
CA PHE A 17 -26.63 -15.35 -20.50
C PHE A 17 -27.48 -16.60 -20.78
N GLU A 18 -28.78 -16.55 -20.44
CA GLU A 18 -29.75 -17.61 -20.69
C GLU A 18 -30.44 -17.43 -22.07
N ASP A 19 -30.38 -16.23 -22.64
CA ASP A 19 -30.96 -15.91 -23.94
C ASP A 19 -30.30 -16.72 -25.07
N GLN A 20 -31.13 -17.37 -25.89
CA GLN A 20 -30.66 -18.18 -27.01
C GLN A 20 -29.82 -17.38 -28.02
N ARG A 21 -30.08 -16.07 -28.19
CA ARG A 21 -29.29 -15.19 -29.05
C ARG A 21 -27.87 -15.01 -28.54
N TRP A 22 -27.67 -14.98 -27.21
CA TRP A 22 -26.34 -14.96 -26.61
C TRP A 22 -25.58 -16.25 -26.93
N ARG A 23 -26.22 -17.42 -26.77
CA ARG A 23 -25.62 -18.72 -27.12
C ARG A 23 -25.27 -18.82 -28.61
N ASN A 24 -26.18 -18.40 -29.49
CA ASN A 24 -25.95 -18.40 -30.94
C ASN A 24 -24.75 -17.51 -31.31
N MET A 25 -24.60 -16.36 -30.66
CA MET A 25 -23.46 -15.47 -30.87
C MET A 25 -22.13 -16.09 -30.41
N LEU A 26 -22.12 -16.83 -29.30
CA LEU A 26 -20.94 -17.58 -28.86
C LEU A 26 -20.56 -18.69 -29.84
N GLY A 27 -21.55 -19.40 -30.41
CA GLY A 27 -21.30 -20.38 -31.49
C GLY A 27 -20.72 -19.73 -32.76
N TYR A 28 -21.19 -18.53 -33.12
CA TYR A 28 -20.63 -17.77 -34.24
C TYR A 28 -19.17 -17.35 -33.98
N LEU A 29 -18.84 -16.94 -32.75
CA LEU A 29 -17.46 -16.63 -32.36
C LEU A 29 -16.55 -17.85 -32.58
N GLU A 30 -16.96 -19.03 -32.11
CA GLU A 30 -16.19 -20.26 -32.23
C GLU A 30 -15.90 -20.64 -33.69
N GLN A 31 -16.92 -20.57 -34.55
CA GLN A 31 -16.81 -20.92 -35.97
C GLN A 31 -15.89 -19.96 -36.75
N ASN A 32 -15.87 -18.68 -36.39
CA ASN A 32 -15.20 -17.65 -37.20
C ASN A 32 -13.81 -17.28 -36.69
N MET A 33 -13.40 -17.73 -35.50
CA MET A 33 -12.11 -17.37 -34.90
C MET A 33 -10.90 -17.84 -35.71
N ALA A 34 -11.03 -18.94 -36.46
CA ALA A 34 -9.97 -19.49 -37.31
C ALA A 34 -10.00 -18.95 -38.76
N THR A 35 -10.93 -18.05 -39.09
CA THR A 35 -11.08 -17.53 -40.46
C THR A 35 -10.17 -16.34 -40.71
N SER A 36 -9.75 -16.15 -41.96
CA SER A 36 -8.89 -15.04 -42.40
C SER A 36 -9.47 -13.65 -42.19
N GLY A 37 -10.79 -13.53 -41.95
CA GLY A 37 -11.46 -12.26 -41.64
C GLY A 37 -11.28 -11.78 -40.19
N TRP A 38 -10.71 -12.60 -39.31
CA TRP A 38 -10.54 -12.26 -37.90
C TRP A 38 -9.30 -11.38 -37.67
N GLN A 39 -9.51 -10.11 -37.30
CA GLN A 39 -8.45 -9.13 -37.02
C GLN A 39 -8.14 -9.06 -35.52
N THR A 40 -6.97 -8.50 -35.17
CA THR A 40 -6.55 -8.26 -33.78
C THR A 40 -7.58 -7.48 -32.97
N ARG A 41 -8.23 -6.47 -33.58
CA ARG A 41 -9.35 -5.71 -33.00
C ARG A 41 -10.56 -6.56 -32.58
N HIS A 42 -10.78 -7.70 -33.23
CA HIS A 42 -11.87 -8.60 -32.88
C HIS A 42 -11.50 -9.46 -31.66
N LEU A 43 -10.22 -9.82 -31.50
CA LEU A 43 -9.72 -10.50 -30.30
C LEU A 43 -9.80 -9.56 -29.07
N SER A 44 -9.19 -8.38 -29.15
CA SER A 44 -9.20 -7.39 -28.07
C SER A 44 -10.62 -6.95 -27.71
N GLY A 45 -11.48 -6.71 -28.70
CA GLY A 45 -12.90 -6.38 -28.50
C GLY A 45 -13.74 -7.50 -27.87
N THR A 46 -13.39 -8.76 -28.16
CA THR A 46 -14.04 -9.93 -27.54
C THR A 46 -13.64 -10.06 -26.08
N LEU A 47 -12.35 -9.95 -25.77
CA LEU A 47 -11.84 -9.90 -24.39
C LEU A 47 -12.45 -8.73 -23.61
N TRP A 48 -12.56 -7.54 -24.22
CA TRP A 48 -13.21 -6.39 -23.59
C TRP A 48 -14.69 -6.65 -23.28
N SER A 49 -15.39 -7.34 -24.19
CA SER A 49 -16.79 -7.68 -23.99
C SER A 49 -16.97 -8.66 -22.84
N PHE A 50 -16.16 -9.73 -22.77
CA PHE A 50 -16.20 -10.69 -21.65
C PHE A 50 -15.88 -10.02 -20.31
N ALA A 51 -14.82 -9.19 -20.28
CA ALA A 51 -14.43 -8.42 -19.10
C ALA A 51 -15.55 -7.47 -18.64
N THR A 52 -16.17 -6.75 -19.56
CA THR A 52 -17.28 -5.83 -19.25
C THR A 52 -18.51 -6.56 -18.71
N LEU A 53 -18.81 -7.74 -19.26
CA LEU A 53 -19.91 -8.59 -18.82
C LEU A 53 -19.60 -9.38 -17.55
N LYS A 54 -18.35 -9.34 -17.05
CA LYS A 54 -17.84 -10.18 -15.96
C LYS A 54 -18.18 -11.67 -16.17
N HIS A 55 -18.08 -12.13 -17.40
CA HIS A 55 -18.49 -13.47 -17.81
C HIS A 55 -17.34 -14.24 -18.44
N ASN A 56 -17.01 -15.37 -17.82
CA ASN A 56 -16.07 -16.35 -18.37
C ASN A 56 -16.84 -17.34 -19.23
N GLY A 57 -17.09 -16.96 -20.49
CA GLY A 57 -17.86 -17.78 -21.43
C GLY A 57 -17.03 -18.86 -22.12
N PRO A 58 -17.69 -19.85 -22.77
CA PRO A 58 -17.00 -20.79 -23.65
C PRO A 58 -16.26 -19.99 -24.73
N ASN A 59 -15.07 -20.44 -25.11
CA ASN A 59 -14.12 -19.81 -26.05
C ASN A 59 -13.14 -18.78 -25.47
N LEU A 60 -13.26 -18.35 -24.21
CA LEU A 60 -12.34 -17.36 -23.64
C LEU A 60 -10.88 -17.81 -23.71
N ASP A 61 -10.60 -19.07 -23.37
CA ASP A 61 -9.24 -19.65 -23.42
C ASP A 61 -8.67 -19.64 -24.85
N ARG A 62 -9.50 -19.97 -25.84
CA ARG A 62 -9.11 -19.96 -27.25
C ARG A 62 -8.84 -18.56 -27.77
N VAL A 63 -9.64 -17.57 -27.34
CA VAL A 63 -9.40 -16.15 -27.65
C VAL A 63 -8.08 -15.68 -27.03
N LEU A 64 -7.77 -16.11 -25.80
CA LEU A 64 -6.51 -15.80 -25.13
C LEU A 64 -5.32 -16.45 -25.82
N GLU A 65 -5.45 -17.70 -26.27
CA GLU A 65 -4.42 -18.41 -27.03
C GLU A 65 -4.10 -17.68 -28.35
N GLN A 66 -5.13 -17.35 -29.15
CA GLN A 66 -4.91 -16.59 -30.38
C GLN A 66 -4.37 -15.19 -30.13
N THR A 67 -4.80 -14.54 -29.04
CA THR A 67 -4.25 -13.24 -28.61
C THR A 67 -2.76 -13.36 -28.35
N GLN A 68 -2.30 -14.43 -27.69
CA GLN A 68 -0.88 -14.66 -27.43
C GLN A 68 -0.08 -14.91 -28.71
N GLN A 69 -0.62 -15.70 -29.64
CA GLN A 69 0.05 -16.02 -30.90
C GLN A 69 0.23 -14.78 -31.80
N ARG A 70 -0.78 -13.92 -31.84
CA ARG A 70 -0.84 -12.77 -32.75
C ARG A 70 -0.47 -11.44 -32.10
N LEU A 71 -0.02 -11.46 -30.85
CA LEU A 71 0.26 -10.26 -30.09
C LEU A 71 1.18 -9.24 -30.80
N PRO A 72 2.21 -9.64 -31.57
CA PRO A 72 3.04 -8.68 -32.31
C PRO A 72 2.28 -7.84 -33.36
N GLU A 73 1.11 -8.29 -33.83
CA GLU A 73 0.26 -7.57 -34.80
C GLU A 73 -0.66 -6.52 -34.13
N PHE A 74 -0.69 -6.45 -32.80
CA PHE A 74 -1.67 -5.64 -32.08
C PHE A 74 -1.36 -4.15 -32.19
N THR A 75 -2.40 -3.34 -32.37
CA THR A 75 -2.30 -1.89 -32.22
C THR A 75 -2.17 -1.49 -30.74
N CYS A 76 -1.80 -0.24 -30.45
CA CYS A 76 -1.69 0.26 -29.07
C CYS A 76 -2.99 0.13 -28.29
N ILE A 77 -4.14 0.38 -28.93
CA ILE A 77 -5.44 0.22 -28.27
C ILE A 77 -5.79 -1.26 -28.08
N ASP A 78 -5.42 -2.15 -29.01
CA ASP A 78 -5.65 -3.59 -28.83
C ASP A 78 -4.86 -4.14 -27.64
N MET A 79 -3.58 -3.75 -27.51
CA MET A 79 -2.75 -4.10 -26.37
C MET A 79 -3.36 -3.60 -25.05
N ALA A 80 -3.80 -2.34 -25.02
CA ALA A 80 -4.40 -1.72 -23.85
C ALA A 80 -5.72 -2.36 -23.43
N LEU A 81 -6.60 -2.68 -24.39
CA LEU A 81 -7.86 -3.34 -24.12
C LEU A 81 -7.65 -4.78 -23.63
N THR A 82 -6.72 -5.52 -24.25
CA THR A 82 -6.35 -6.86 -23.77
C THR A 82 -5.82 -6.81 -22.35
N ALA A 83 -4.88 -5.91 -22.06
CA ALA A 83 -4.31 -5.71 -20.71
C ALA A 83 -5.39 -5.37 -19.67
N TRP A 84 -6.29 -4.45 -20.01
CA TRP A 84 -7.42 -4.08 -19.18
C TRP A 84 -8.38 -5.26 -18.95
N SER A 85 -8.65 -6.05 -19.98
CA SER A 85 -9.54 -7.21 -19.89
C SER A 85 -9.01 -8.31 -18.99
N ILE A 86 -7.75 -8.70 -19.16
CA ILE A 86 -7.13 -9.73 -18.32
C ILE A 86 -7.04 -9.29 -16.85
N ALA A 87 -6.78 -7.98 -16.62
CA ALA A 87 -6.82 -7.38 -15.30
C ALA A 87 -8.23 -7.39 -14.67
N THR A 88 -9.25 -7.03 -15.45
CA THR A 88 -10.65 -6.98 -15.00
C THR A 88 -11.21 -8.36 -14.68
N LEU A 89 -10.87 -9.35 -15.51
CA LEU A 89 -11.26 -10.75 -15.31
C LEU A 89 -10.45 -11.46 -14.21
N LYS A 90 -9.39 -10.81 -13.69
CA LYS A 90 -8.42 -11.42 -12.77
C LYS A 90 -7.83 -12.73 -13.32
N MET A 91 -7.63 -12.75 -14.64
CA MET A 91 -7.12 -13.91 -15.37
C MET A 91 -5.84 -13.49 -16.07
N GLU A 92 -4.69 -13.90 -15.56
CA GLU A 92 -3.40 -13.67 -16.21
C GLU A 92 -2.85 -15.01 -16.71
N PRO A 93 -3.01 -15.34 -18.00
CA PRO A 93 -2.27 -16.44 -18.59
C PRO A 93 -0.77 -16.20 -18.41
N PRO A 94 0.03 -17.24 -18.08
CA PRO A 94 1.43 -17.07 -17.70
C PRO A 94 2.22 -16.15 -18.63
N GLY A 95 2.59 -14.98 -18.12
CA GLY A 95 3.45 -14.01 -18.80
C GLY A 95 2.80 -13.23 -19.95
N LEU A 96 1.48 -13.34 -20.16
CA LEU A 96 0.80 -12.59 -21.23
C LEU A 96 0.94 -11.08 -21.04
N TYR A 97 0.74 -10.59 -19.81
CA TYR A 97 0.91 -9.16 -19.52
C TYR A 97 2.34 -8.69 -19.79
N ASP A 98 3.33 -9.49 -19.42
CA ASP A 98 4.74 -9.13 -19.56
C ASP A 98 5.14 -9.03 -21.04
N LYS A 99 4.59 -9.92 -21.89
CA LYS A 99 4.71 -9.81 -23.36
C LYS A 99 4.03 -8.55 -23.90
N ILE A 100 2.82 -8.23 -23.45
CA ILE A 100 2.10 -7.00 -23.85
C ILE A 100 2.94 -5.78 -23.49
N SER A 101 3.44 -5.72 -22.26
CA SER A 101 4.24 -4.60 -21.81
C SER A 101 5.54 -4.45 -22.59
N LYS A 102 6.25 -5.56 -22.87
CA LYS A 102 7.48 -5.54 -23.66
C LYS A 102 7.27 -4.94 -25.05
N LEU A 103 6.11 -5.15 -25.67
CA LEU A 103 5.74 -4.57 -26.96
C LEU A 103 5.22 -3.13 -26.84
N ALA A 104 4.55 -2.78 -25.74
CA ALA A 104 4.00 -1.46 -25.49
C ALA A 104 5.08 -0.41 -25.18
N VAL A 105 6.09 -0.75 -24.37
CA VAL A 105 7.16 0.19 -23.92
C VAL A 105 7.85 0.93 -25.08
N PRO A 106 8.34 0.28 -26.16
CA PRO A 106 8.98 0.99 -27.27
C PRO A 106 8.01 1.82 -28.12
N ARG A 107 6.70 1.56 -28.02
CA ARG A 107 5.65 2.23 -28.80
C ARG A 107 4.85 3.24 -27.99
N MET A 108 5.27 3.54 -26.75
CA MET A 108 4.46 4.32 -25.80
C MET A 108 4.03 5.69 -26.35
N ALA A 109 4.85 6.32 -27.19
CA ALA A 109 4.53 7.60 -27.83
C ALA A 109 3.31 7.55 -28.77
N GLU A 110 2.96 6.37 -29.30
CA GLU A 110 1.77 6.17 -30.14
C GLU A 110 0.46 6.04 -29.34
N PHE A 111 0.55 5.84 -28.01
CA PHE A 111 -0.62 5.58 -27.18
C PHE A 111 -1.43 6.86 -26.97
N GLN A 112 -2.72 6.78 -27.28
CA GLN A 112 -3.71 7.83 -26.99
C GLN A 112 -4.15 7.79 -25.51
N PRO A 113 -4.76 8.87 -24.98
CA PRO A 113 -5.14 8.98 -23.56
C PRO A 113 -5.84 7.75 -22.98
N GLN A 114 -6.85 7.23 -23.66
CA GLN A 114 -7.57 6.03 -23.24
C GLN A 114 -6.66 4.79 -23.14
N ALA A 115 -5.77 4.59 -24.11
CA ALA A 115 -4.85 3.45 -24.13
C ALA A 115 -3.80 3.56 -23.02
N LEU A 116 -3.30 4.78 -22.74
CA LEU A 116 -2.40 5.05 -21.60
C LEU A 116 -3.08 4.71 -20.27
N ALA A 117 -4.29 5.24 -20.05
CA ALA A 117 -5.05 5.00 -18.83
C ALA A 117 -5.33 3.50 -18.62
N ASN A 118 -5.71 2.77 -19.67
CA ASN A 118 -5.94 1.34 -19.60
C ASN A 118 -4.68 0.53 -19.28
N MET A 119 -3.54 0.86 -19.90
CA MET A 119 -2.26 0.21 -19.59
C MET A 119 -1.82 0.49 -18.15
N MET A 120 -1.93 1.74 -17.71
CA MET A 120 -1.60 2.14 -16.34
C MET A 120 -2.51 1.46 -15.31
N TRP A 121 -3.81 1.39 -15.59
CA TRP A 121 -4.77 0.69 -14.74
C TRP A 121 -4.49 -0.81 -14.67
N ALA A 122 -4.24 -1.44 -15.81
CA ALA A 122 -3.91 -2.87 -15.87
C ALA A 122 -2.60 -3.16 -15.12
N THR A 123 -1.56 -2.34 -15.29
CA THR A 123 -0.29 -2.45 -14.54
C THR A 123 -0.53 -2.45 -13.03
N ALA A 124 -1.28 -1.45 -12.56
CA ALA A 124 -1.59 -1.27 -11.15
C ALA A 124 -2.46 -2.42 -10.61
N THR A 125 -3.50 -2.80 -11.34
CA THR A 125 -4.49 -3.82 -10.93
C THR A 125 -3.90 -5.23 -10.91
N LEU A 126 -3.09 -5.58 -11.92
CA LEU A 126 -2.35 -6.84 -11.97
C LEU A 126 -1.13 -6.85 -11.07
N LYS A 127 -0.83 -5.73 -10.41
CA LYS A 127 0.25 -5.62 -9.44
C LYS A 127 1.59 -6.05 -10.08
N LYS A 128 1.87 -5.51 -11.28
CA LYS A 128 3.05 -5.83 -12.09
C LYS A 128 4.18 -4.83 -11.86
N GLU A 129 5.41 -5.33 -11.79
CA GLU A 129 6.63 -4.52 -11.66
C GLU A 129 7.00 -3.97 -13.04
N ASN A 130 6.78 -2.67 -13.29
CA ASN A 130 7.06 -2.12 -14.62
C ASN A 130 7.37 -0.62 -14.62
N ASP A 131 8.46 -0.26 -13.96
CA ASP A 131 8.89 1.13 -13.86
C ASP A 131 9.07 1.80 -15.24
N ALA A 132 9.54 1.06 -16.25
CA ALA A 132 9.72 1.59 -17.60
C ALA A 132 8.38 1.98 -18.27
N LEU A 133 7.37 1.12 -18.20
CA LEU A 133 6.05 1.40 -18.73
C LEU A 133 5.40 2.59 -18.01
N VAL A 134 5.48 2.61 -16.67
CA VAL A 134 4.86 3.67 -15.86
C VAL A 134 5.49 5.02 -16.14
N ARG A 135 6.84 5.12 -16.13
CA ARG A 135 7.56 6.36 -16.44
C ARG A 135 7.28 6.83 -17.86
N ASN A 136 7.37 5.94 -18.85
CA ASN A 136 7.12 6.32 -20.25
C ASN A 136 5.67 6.77 -20.46
N ALA A 137 4.69 6.09 -19.86
CA ALA A 137 3.29 6.49 -19.94
C ALA A 137 3.05 7.86 -19.29
N ALA A 138 3.69 8.16 -18.16
CA ALA A 138 3.60 9.45 -17.49
C ALA A 138 4.21 10.61 -18.31
N VAL A 139 5.36 10.36 -18.95
CA VAL A 139 5.99 11.32 -19.86
C VAL A 139 5.09 11.60 -21.06
N VAL A 140 4.54 10.56 -21.69
CA VAL A 140 3.64 10.72 -22.85
C VAL A 140 2.35 11.41 -22.45
N ALA A 141 1.75 11.07 -21.31
CA ALA A 141 0.57 11.75 -20.79
C ALA A 141 0.84 13.25 -20.55
N SER A 142 2.00 13.60 -19.99
CA SER A 142 2.40 15.00 -19.79
C SER A 142 2.51 15.75 -21.12
N ARG A 143 3.11 15.14 -22.15
CA ARG A 143 3.21 15.72 -23.49
C ARG A 143 1.85 15.91 -24.14
N HIS A 144 0.92 14.97 -23.96
CA HIS A 144 -0.44 15.09 -24.49
C HIS A 144 -1.19 16.25 -23.84
N LEU A 145 -1.06 16.42 -22.52
CA LEU A 145 -1.65 17.56 -21.81
C LEU A 145 -1.03 18.89 -22.27
N ASP A 146 0.30 18.95 -22.42
CA ASP A 146 1.01 20.14 -22.93
C ASP A 146 0.61 20.48 -24.38
N ALA A 147 0.27 19.47 -25.19
CA ALA A 147 -0.23 19.63 -26.54
C ALA A 147 -1.74 19.97 -26.62
N GLY A 148 -2.43 20.07 -25.48
CA GLY A 148 -3.86 20.38 -25.41
C GLY A 148 -4.77 19.22 -25.80
N LEU A 149 -4.29 17.97 -25.77
CA LEU A 149 -5.09 16.79 -26.05
C LEU A 149 -6.10 16.55 -24.92
N GLU A 150 -7.37 16.32 -25.28
CA GLU A 150 -8.42 16.15 -24.29
C GLU A 150 -8.46 14.73 -23.72
N PHE A 151 -8.25 14.62 -22.40
CA PHE A 151 -8.55 13.42 -21.63
C PHE A 151 -9.98 13.49 -21.11
N LYS A 152 -10.61 12.31 -20.98
CA LYS A 152 -11.90 12.17 -20.30
C LYS A 152 -11.69 12.13 -18.78
N PRO A 153 -12.70 12.50 -17.95
CA PRO A 153 -12.60 12.48 -16.49
C PRO A 153 -12.03 11.17 -15.91
N HIS A 154 -12.52 10.03 -16.40
CA HIS A 154 -12.04 8.73 -15.92
C HIS A 154 -10.57 8.50 -16.24
N GLU A 155 -10.06 8.98 -17.39
CA GLU A 155 -8.66 8.83 -17.79
C GLU A 155 -7.74 9.61 -16.86
N TYR A 156 -8.07 10.86 -16.48
CA TYR A 156 -7.34 11.61 -15.47
C TYR A 156 -7.28 10.86 -14.13
N SER A 157 -8.45 10.48 -13.61
CA SER A 157 -8.55 9.85 -12.29
C SER A 157 -7.85 8.50 -12.24
N THR A 158 -7.90 7.73 -13.32
CA THR A 158 -7.22 6.44 -13.45
C THR A 158 -5.71 6.61 -13.51
N MET A 159 -5.21 7.60 -14.25
CA MET A 159 -3.76 7.86 -14.32
C MET A 159 -3.19 8.15 -12.93
N VAL A 160 -3.78 9.10 -12.19
CA VAL A 160 -3.29 9.44 -10.85
C VAL A 160 -3.46 8.29 -9.85
N TRP A 161 -4.57 7.56 -9.91
CA TRP A 161 -4.78 6.37 -9.08
C TRP A 161 -3.73 5.28 -9.34
N SER A 162 -3.42 5.01 -10.61
CA SER A 162 -2.42 4.02 -11.01
C SER A 162 -1.00 4.42 -10.59
N LEU A 163 -0.65 5.72 -10.66
CA LEU A 163 0.63 6.23 -10.20
C LEU A 163 0.82 5.97 -8.70
N VAL A 164 -0.22 6.19 -7.88
CA VAL A 164 -0.18 5.86 -6.45
C VAL A 164 0.07 4.36 -6.22
N LEU A 165 -0.69 3.49 -6.89
CA LEU A 165 -0.56 2.04 -6.69
C LEU A 165 0.76 1.47 -7.22
N THR A 166 1.33 2.08 -8.25
CA THR A 166 2.66 1.73 -8.77
C THR A 166 3.80 2.44 -8.04
N GLN A 167 3.48 3.28 -7.04
CA GLN A 167 4.43 4.12 -6.29
C GLN A 167 5.27 5.05 -7.18
N ALA A 168 4.79 5.39 -8.37
CA ALA A 168 5.46 6.33 -9.25
C ALA A 168 5.09 7.75 -8.84
N ARG A 169 6.09 8.52 -8.41
CA ARG A 169 5.95 9.93 -8.06
C ARG A 169 6.30 10.80 -9.26
N GLU A 170 5.30 11.05 -10.09
CA GLU A 170 5.40 11.90 -11.28
C GLU A 170 4.74 13.26 -11.01
N GLU A 171 5.34 14.06 -10.10
CA GLU A 171 4.75 15.32 -9.60
C GLU A 171 4.42 16.32 -10.73
N CYS A 172 5.26 16.36 -11.77
CA CYS A 172 5.01 17.16 -12.97
C CYS A 172 3.71 16.79 -13.68
N LEU A 173 3.36 15.50 -13.71
CA LEU A 173 2.10 15.03 -14.28
C LEU A 173 0.93 15.33 -13.34
N PHE A 174 1.10 15.16 -12.02
CA PHE A 174 0.07 15.53 -11.05
C PHE A 174 -0.28 17.03 -11.12
N SER A 175 0.71 17.91 -11.25
CA SER A 175 0.47 19.35 -11.42
C SER A 175 -0.36 19.64 -12.68
N ARG A 176 0.00 19.05 -13.83
CA ARG A 176 -0.75 19.22 -15.08
C ARG A 176 -2.17 18.70 -14.94
N ILE A 177 -2.34 17.48 -14.42
CA ILE A 177 -3.66 16.89 -14.22
C ILE A 177 -4.50 17.79 -13.30
N SER A 178 -3.93 18.34 -12.24
CA SER A 178 -4.63 19.26 -11.35
C SER A 178 -5.18 20.49 -12.09
N ASP A 179 -4.35 21.18 -12.88
CA ASP A 179 -4.76 22.36 -13.64
C ASP A 179 -5.94 22.05 -14.58
N HIS A 180 -5.92 20.89 -15.23
CA HIS A 180 -7.01 20.43 -16.09
C HIS A 180 -8.26 20.03 -15.31
N VAL A 181 -8.11 19.33 -14.18
CA VAL A 181 -9.22 18.92 -13.30
C VAL A 181 -9.94 20.15 -12.76
N VAL A 182 -9.21 21.16 -12.25
CA VAL A 182 -9.80 22.40 -11.72
C VAL A 182 -10.72 23.08 -12.74
N ARG A 183 -10.32 23.12 -14.02
CA ARG A 183 -11.11 23.75 -15.10
C ARG A 183 -12.33 22.93 -15.52
N ARG A 184 -12.32 21.61 -15.31
CA ARG A 184 -13.31 20.67 -15.86
C ARG A 184 -14.00 19.81 -14.78
N VAL A 185 -13.88 20.19 -13.52
CA VAL A 185 -14.34 19.38 -12.38
C VAL A 185 -15.82 19.00 -12.47
N THR A 186 -16.64 19.87 -13.08
CA THR A 186 -18.09 19.65 -13.29
C THR A 186 -18.41 18.44 -14.16
N GLU A 187 -17.46 17.99 -15.00
CA GLU A 187 -17.60 16.79 -15.83
C GLU A 187 -17.32 15.48 -15.08
N PHE A 188 -16.71 15.56 -13.88
CA PHE A 188 -16.28 14.39 -13.13
C PHE A 188 -17.47 13.77 -12.39
N GLY A 189 -17.61 12.44 -12.47
CA GLY A 189 -18.58 11.69 -11.68
C GLY A 189 -18.07 11.42 -10.25
N PRO A 190 -18.91 10.83 -9.38
CA PRO A 190 -18.53 10.51 -8.00
C PRO A 190 -17.23 9.69 -7.88
N GLN A 191 -17.05 8.70 -8.77
CA GLN A 191 -15.87 7.84 -8.77
C GLN A 191 -14.62 8.62 -9.18
N GLU A 192 -14.70 9.45 -10.22
CA GLU A 192 -13.56 10.25 -10.69
C GLU A 192 -13.14 11.32 -9.67
N LEU A 193 -14.10 12.02 -9.07
CA LEU A 193 -13.86 12.98 -7.99
C LEU A 193 -13.15 12.32 -6.81
N THR A 194 -13.68 11.18 -6.35
CA THR A 194 -13.13 10.42 -5.23
C THR A 194 -11.72 9.92 -5.52
N ASN A 195 -11.52 9.28 -6.68
CA ASN A 195 -10.21 8.72 -7.05
C ASN A 195 -9.15 9.82 -7.19
N THR A 196 -9.53 10.98 -7.71
CA THR A 196 -8.62 12.13 -7.81
C THR A 196 -8.27 12.65 -6.42
N ALA A 197 -9.27 12.96 -5.57
CA ALA A 197 -9.02 13.40 -4.19
C ALA A 197 -8.14 12.41 -3.41
N TRP A 198 -8.46 11.12 -3.49
CA TRP A 198 -7.72 10.05 -2.83
C TRP A 198 -6.28 9.92 -3.35
N ALA A 199 -6.05 10.00 -4.66
CA ALA A 199 -4.72 9.88 -5.25
C ALA A 199 -3.81 11.04 -4.84
N PHE A 200 -4.31 12.27 -4.91
CA PHE A 200 -3.57 13.45 -4.47
C PHE A 200 -3.29 13.40 -2.97
N ALA A 201 -4.28 13.03 -2.14
CA ALA A 201 -4.08 12.86 -0.71
C ALA A 201 -3.09 11.74 -0.36
N SER A 202 -3.14 10.62 -1.06
CA SER A 202 -2.23 9.48 -0.85
C SER A 202 -0.77 9.83 -1.14
N LEU A 203 -0.51 10.75 -2.08
CA LEU A 203 0.83 11.26 -2.33
C LEU A 203 1.12 12.56 -1.58
N GLY A 204 0.21 13.04 -0.74
CA GLY A 204 0.27 14.31 -0.01
C GLY A 204 0.18 15.57 -0.90
N ILE A 205 -0.02 15.43 -2.21
CA ILE A 205 0.16 16.53 -3.18
C ILE A 205 -0.95 17.56 -2.99
N ARG A 206 -0.58 18.78 -2.63
CA ARG A 206 -1.48 19.93 -2.56
C ARG A 206 -1.22 20.83 -3.75
N THR A 207 -2.24 21.03 -4.56
CA THR A 207 -2.21 21.97 -5.69
C THR A 207 -3.25 23.05 -5.46
N SER A 208 -2.93 24.28 -5.86
CA SER A 208 -3.80 25.44 -5.62
C SER A 208 -5.15 25.24 -6.31
N GLY A 209 -6.25 25.42 -5.58
CA GLY A 209 -7.61 25.37 -6.12
C GLY A 209 -8.20 23.97 -6.31
N LEU A 210 -7.39 22.91 -6.29
CA LEU A 210 -7.88 21.55 -6.57
C LEU A 210 -8.87 21.06 -5.52
N PHE A 211 -8.52 21.14 -4.24
CA PHE A 211 -9.39 20.65 -3.17
C PHE A 211 -10.60 21.57 -2.95
N GLU A 212 -10.48 22.86 -3.25
CA GLU A 212 -11.64 23.76 -3.28
C GLU A 212 -12.61 23.36 -4.39
N ALA A 213 -12.11 23.13 -5.61
CA ALA A 213 -12.92 22.74 -6.76
C ALA A 213 -13.56 21.35 -6.58
N LEU A 214 -12.79 20.36 -6.12
CA LEU A 214 -13.29 19.02 -5.80
C LEU A 214 -14.35 19.09 -4.70
N GLY A 215 -14.15 19.93 -3.68
CA GLY A 215 -15.03 20.00 -2.52
C GLY A 215 -16.41 20.53 -2.87
N GLN A 216 -16.44 21.65 -3.59
CA GLN A 216 -17.68 22.24 -4.11
C GLN A 216 -18.44 21.26 -5.02
N GLU A 217 -17.73 20.54 -5.88
CA GLU A 217 -18.39 19.61 -6.81
C GLU A 217 -18.85 18.32 -6.12
N CYS A 218 -18.09 17.81 -5.15
CA CYS A 218 -18.50 16.72 -4.28
C CYS A 218 -19.80 17.06 -3.54
N GLN A 219 -19.91 18.26 -2.94
CA GLN A 219 -21.15 18.72 -2.27
C GLN A 219 -22.36 18.68 -3.21
N LYS A 220 -22.25 19.21 -4.44
CA LYS A 220 -23.35 19.21 -5.41
C LYS A 220 -23.80 17.80 -5.82
N LYS A 221 -22.87 16.85 -5.87
CA LYS A 221 -23.10 15.48 -6.34
C LYS A 221 -23.26 14.48 -5.22
N LEU A 222 -23.22 14.92 -3.97
CA LEU A 222 -23.04 14.09 -2.79
C LEU A 222 -24.07 12.96 -2.66
N ARG A 223 -25.32 13.23 -3.04
CA ARG A 223 -26.42 12.24 -3.10
C ARG A 223 -26.18 11.04 -4.04
N HIS A 224 -25.24 11.16 -4.99
CA HIS A 224 -24.89 10.11 -5.95
C HIS A 224 -23.67 9.28 -5.50
N PHE A 225 -23.09 9.61 -4.34
CA PHE A 225 -21.92 8.91 -3.82
C PHE A 225 -22.36 7.60 -3.15
N ASN A 226 -21.62 6.52 -3.45
CA ASN A 226 -21.69 5.33 -2.63
C ASN A 226 -20.84 5.51 -1.36
N MET A 227 -20.93 4.57 -0.41
CA MET A 227 -20.24 4.69 0.87
C MET A 227 -18.72 4.80 0.72
N GLN A 228 -18.13 4.00 -0.17
CA GLN A 228 -16.70 4.05 -0.48
C GLN A 228 -16.27 5.41 -1.03
N ASN A 229 -17.13 6.09 -1.79
CA ASN A 229 -16.85 7.45 -2.25
C ASN A 229 -16.79 8.43 -1.07
N LEU A 230 -17.78 8.36 -0.16
CA LEU A 230 -17.85 9.23 1.01
C LEU A 230 -16.63 9.08 1.94
N THR A 231 -16.27 7.83 2.25
CA THR A 231 -15.17 7.51 3.18
C THR A 231 -13.81 7.94 2.62
N ASN A 232 -13.60 7.76 1.30
CA ASN A 232 -12.37 8.19 0.64
C ASN A 232 -12.26 9.72 0.54
N VAL A 233 -13.36 10.44 0.29
CA VAL A 233 -13.34 11.92 0.31
C VAL A 233 -13.07 12.42 1.73
N ALA A 234 -13.78 11.92 2.75
CA ALA A 234 -13.50 12.28 4.13
C ALA A 234 -12.03 12.03 4.50
N TRP A 235 -11.50 10.85 4.17
CA TRP A 235 -10.10 10.52 4.39
C TRP A 235 -9.15 11.47 3.67
N ALA A 236 -9.39 11.78 2.39
CA ALA A 236 -8.51 12.66 1.62
C ALA A 236 -8.40 14.06 2.24
N TYR A 237 -9.54 14.64 2.62
CA TYR A 237 -9.60 16.00 3.20
C TYR A 237 -8.97 16.05 4.59
N THR A 238 -9.27 15.07 5.43
CA THR A 238 -8.72 14.99 6.79
C THR A 238 -7.23 14.67 6.79
N HIS A 239 -6.77 13.76 5.93
CA HIS A 239 -5.37 13.37 5.79
C HIS A 239 -4.49 14.54 5.31
N LEU A 240 -4.96 15.29 4.31
CA LEU A 240 -4.28 16.49 3.83
C LEU A 240 -4.53 17.71 4.72
N LYS A 241 -5.43 17.64 5.71
CA LYS A 241 -5.84 18.80 6.51
C LYS A 241 -6.27 19.99 5.62
N VAL A 242 -7.02 19.70 4.56
CA VAL A 242 -7.59 20.70 3.65
C VAL A 242 -9.05 20.94 4.02
N GLY A 243 -9.46 22.21 4.00
CA GLY A 243 -10.75 22.64 4.56
C GLY A 243 -11.93 22.39 3.63
N SER A 244 -12.99 21.79 4.19
CA SER A 244 -14.38 21.98 3.75
C SER A 244 -15.28 21.46 4.86
N GLN A 245 -15.47 22.28 5.90
CA GLN A 245 -16.20 21.87 7.10
C GLN A 245 -17.62 21.44 6.74
N GLU A 246 -18.28 22.12 5.82
CA GLU A 246 -19.62 21.78 5.34
C GLU A 246 -19.66 20.43 4.61
N LEU A 247 -18.73 20.15 3.68
CA LEU A 247 -18.68 18.86 2.98
C LEU A 247 -18.48 17.71 3.96
N LEU A 248 -17.52 17.91 4.85
CA LEU A 248 -17.18 16.98 5.90
C LEU A 248 -18.40 16.69 6.80
N THR A 249 -19.09 17.74 7.23
CA THR A 249 -20.35 17.69 8.00
C THR A 249 -21.43 16.85 7.30
N GLU A 250 -21.68 17.13 6.03
CA GLU A 250 -22.69 16.40 5.25
C GLU A 250 -22.32 14.93 5.07
N ILE A 251 -21.03 14.63 4.82
CA ILE A 251 -20.51 13.26 4.79
C ILE A 251 -20.78 12.54 6.12
N ALA A 252 -20.52 13.21 7.25
CA ALA A 252 -20.77 12.68 8.58
C ALA A 252 -22.24 12.26 8.77
N GLN A 253 -23.16 13.16 8.42
CA GLN A 253 -24.60 12.97 8.61
C GLN A 253 -25.14 11.83 7.75
N MET A 254 -24.73 11.76 6.49
CA MET A 254 -25.12 10.66 5.59
C MET A 254 -24.51 9.32 6.00
N ALA A 255 -23.25 9.31 6.43
CA ALA A 255 -22.63 8.09 6.90
C ALA A 255 -23.29 7.59 8.19
N HIS A 256 -23.66 8.51 9.10
CA HIS A 256 -24.40 8.18 10.30
C HIS A 256 -25.78 7.58 9.99
N SER A 257 -26.54 8.17 9.08
CA SER A 257 -27.87 7.66 8.71
C SER A 257 -27.83 6.31 7.98
N ARG A 258 -26.68 5.95 7.41
CA ARG A 258 -26.46 4.71 6.64
C ARG A 258 -25.44 3.78 7.30
N ILE A 259 -25.15 3.98 8.59
CA ILE A 259 -24.09 3.26 9.32
C ILE A 259 -24.26 1.73 9.26
N GLY A 260 -25.51 1.25 9.26
CA GLY A 260 -25.84 -0.17 9.14
C GLY A 260 -25.61 -0.79 7.76
N GLU A 261 -25.43 0.03 6.71
CA GLU A 261 -25.10 -0.42 5.34
C GLU A 261 -23.58 -0.54 5.11
N MET A 262 -22.78 0.01 6.03
CA MET A 262 -21.34 0.14 5.84
C MET A 262 -20.63 -1.20 6.10
N ASN A 263 -19.66 -1.54 5.25
CA ASN A 263 -18.73 -2.61 5.55
C ASN A 263 -17.69 -2.14 6.59
N VAL A 264 -16.95 -3.09 7.17
CA VAL A 264 -15.94 -2.78 8.20
C VAL A 264 -14.85 -1.82 7.70
N GLN A 265 -14.44 -1.93 6.43
CA GLN A 265 -13.41 -1.06 5.85
C GLN A 265 -13.91 0.40 5.78
N ASP A 266 -15.12 0.61 5.29
CA ASP A 266 -15.76 1.92 5.20
C ASP A 266 -15.92 2.55 6.58
N LEU A 267 -16.39 1.76 7.56
CA LEU A 267 -16.54 2.20 8.96
C LEU A 267 -15.20 2.61 9.57
N ALA A 268 -14.17 1.78 9.40
CA ALA A 268 -12.85 2.03 9.96
C ALA A 268 -12.19 3.26 9.34
N GLN A 269 -12.28 3.42 8.00
CA GLN A 269 -11.69 4.57 7.31
C GLN A 269 -12.35 5.88 7.72
N LEU A 270 -13.68 5.91 7.86
CA LEU A 270 -14.39 7.10 8.32
C LEU A 270 -14.07 7.43 9.77
N ALA A 271 -14.11 6.44 10.66
CA ALA A 271 -13.79 6.62 12.07
C ALA A 271 -12.36 7.14 12.25
N LEU A 272 -11.40 6.60 11.50
CA LEU A 272 -10.01 7.06 11.53
C LEU A 272 -9.87 8.51 11.06
N SER A 273 -10.58 8.87 9.99
CA SER A 273 -10.62 10.25 9.46
C SER A 273 -11.11 11.23 10.54
N LEU A 274 -12.15 10.85 11.29
CA LEU A 274 -12.71 11.63 12.41
C LEU A 274 -11.74 11.78 13.59
N VAL A 275 -11.04 10.70 13.95
CA VAL A 275 -10.05 10.72 15.03
C VAL A 275 -8.91 11.69 14.71
N PHE A 276 -8.45 11.74 13.46
CA PHE A 276 -7.37 12.64 13.04
C PHE A 276 -7.78 14.12 12.99
N THR A 277 -9.03 14.44 12.65
CA THR A 277 -9.53 15.83 12.68
C THR A 277 -9.48 16.46 14.07
N ARG A 278 -9.78 15.71 15.14
CA ARG A 278 -9.78 16.25 16.51
C ARG A 278 -8.36 16.53 17.02
N ARG A 279 -7.40 15.68 16.69
CA ARG A 279 -5.97 15.91 17.02
C ARG A 279 -5.36 17.09 16.27
N GLY A 280 -5.88 17.43 15.09
CA GLY A 280 -5.39 18.58 14.30
C GLY A 280 -5.71 19.96 14.89
N GLY A 281 -6.73 20.04 15.76
CA GLY A 281 -7.12 21.28 16.46
C GLY A 281 -6.33 21.54 17.76
N GLN A 282 -5.65 20.52 18.29
CA GLN A 282 -4.70 20.67 19.39
C GLN A 282 -3.30 20.72 18.78
N GLY A 283 -2.72 21.91 18.69
CA GLY A 283 -1.29 22.04 18.42
C GLY A 283 -0.48 21.20 19.40
N GLY A 284 0.60 20.59 18.88
CA GLY A 284 1.72 19.95 19.59
C GLY A 284 1.59 19.54 21.06
N GLU A 285 2.01 18.30 21.31
CA GLU A 285 2.46 17.76 22.61
C GLU A 285 1.37 17.24 23.57
N GLY A 286 1.74 16.17 24.28
CA GLY A 286 1.15 15.85 25.59
C GLY A 286 0.07 14.78 25.62
N LEU A 287 0.45 13.60 26.12
CA LEU A 287 -0.46 12.76 26.90
C LEU A 287 -0.89 13.50 28.18
N GLN A 288 -2.15 13.28 28.58
CA GLN A 288 -2.74 13.54 29.91
C GLN A 288 -2.93 15.01 30.33
N GLY A 289 -4.18 15.36 30.67
CA GLY A 289 -4.54 16.59 31.38
C GLY A 289 -6.00 16.97 31.22
N ASP A 290 -6.69 17.13 32.35
CA ASP A 290 -8.14 17.27 32.48
C ASP A 290 -8.79 18.51 31.83
N ALA A 291 -10.04 18.29 31.39
CA ALA A 291 -11.24 19.12 31.49
C ALA A 291 -11.23 20.64 31.15
N LYS A 292 -12.28 21.00 30.37
CA LYS A 292 -12.92 22.32 30.20
C LYS A 292 -12.22 23.33 29.30
N THR A 293 -12.46 23.19 28.00
CA THR A 293 -12.69 24.35 27.12
C THR A 293 -13.91 24.03 26.26
N GLU A 294 -14.86 24.98 26.21
CA GLU A 294 -16.12 24.88 25.48
C GLU A 294 -15.82 24.67 23.99
N GLU A 295 -16.25 23.52 23.46
CA GLU A 295 -15.95 23.04 22.11
C GLU A 295 -16.80 23.80 21.07
N GLU A 296 -16.18 24.52 20.13
CA GLU A 296 -16.85 24.94 18.90
C GLU A 296 -17.15 23.69 18.03
N PRO A 297 -18.40 23.48 17.59
CA PRO A 297 -18.81 22.25 16.94
C PRO A 297 -18.48 22.26 15.44
N GLY A 298 -17.30 21.79 15.09
CA GLY A 298 -17.04 21.22 13.77
C GLY A 298 -17.85 19.95 13.60
N VAL A 299 -18.84 19.92 12.71
CA VAL A 299 -19.82 18.83 12.64
C VAL A 299 -19.24 17.50 12.09
N LEU A 300 -17.96 17.45 11.68
CA LEU A 300 -17.14 16.22 11.81
C LEU A 300 -16.36 16.27 13.12
N GLY A 301 -16.73 15.40 14.07
CA GLY A 301 -15.92 15.20 15.27
C GLY A 301 -16.62 15.38 16.61
N THR A 302 -17.97 15.39 16.64
CA THR A 302 -18.64 15.23 17.94
C THR A 302 -18.15 13.94 18.60
N ARG A 303 -17.90 14.01 19.89
CA ARG A 303 -17.45 12.85 20.68
C ARG A 303 -18.44 11.71 20.52
N GLU A 304 -19.72 12.03 20.45
CA GLU A 304 -20.85 11.11 20.32
C GLU A 304 -20.83 10.35 19.00
N LEU A 305 -20.65 11.03 17.86
CA LEU A 305 -20.59 10.37 16.55
C LEU A 305 -19.34 9.49 16.44
N THR A 306 -18.21 9.97 16.93
CA THR A 306 -16.95 9.20 16.94
C THR A 306 -17.11 7.93 17.78
N LEU A 307 -17.69 8.05 18.97
CA LEU A 307 -18.01 6.91 19.84
C LEU A 307 -18.96 5.92 19.17
N ALA A 308 -20.01 6.41 18.51
CA ALA A 308 -20.96 5.58 17.80
C ALA A 308 -20.28 4.79 16.68
N LEU A 309 -19.44 5.44 15.87
CA LEU A 309 -18.69 4.78 14.79
C LEU A 309 -17.67 3.78 15.32
N VAL A 310 -16.91 4.13 16.36
CA VAL A 310 -15.97 3.22 17.03
C VAL A 310 -16.70 1.99 17.59
N LYS A 311 -17.88 2.17 18.18
CA LYS A 311 -18.69 1.07 18.69
C LYS A 311 -19.22 0.18 17.56
N GLU A 312 -19.85 0.76 16.55
CA GLU A 312 -20.44 0.02 15.43
C GLU A 312 -19.37 -0.73 14.62
N VAL A 313 -18.21 -0.11 14.35
CA VAL A 313 -17.12 -0.79 13.64
C VAL A 313 -16.56 -1.95 14.43
N THR A 314 -16.41 -1.81 15.75
CA THR A 314 -15.92 -2.91 16.61
C THR A 314 -16.94 -4.04 16.65
N ILE A 315 -18.24 -3.74 16.75
CA ILE A 315 -19.32 -4.74 16.72
C ILE A 315 -19.34 -5.46 15.36
N ALA A 316 -19.30 -4.72 14.26
CA ALA A 316 -19.27 -5.27 12.90
C ALA A 316 -18.05 -6.18 12.70
N MET A 317 -16.89 -5.76 13.21
CA MET A 317 -15.66 -6.55 13.16
C MET A 317 -15.79 -7.84 13.96
N VAL A 318 -16.32 -7.80 15.19
CA VAL A 318 -16.54 -9.01 16.01
C VAL A 318 -17.56 -9.95 15.37
N ARG A 319 -18.62 -9.41 14.74
CA ARG A 319 -19.56 -10.23 13.94
C ARG A 319 -18.84 -10.94 12.80
N LYS A 320 -17.95 -10.26 12.08
CA LYS A 320 -17.10 -10.90 11.07
C LYS A 320 -16.22 -11.99 11.69
N ILE A 321 -15.53 -11.72 12.80
CA ILE A 321 -14.63 -12.68 13.47
C ILE A 321 -15.37 -13.97 13.84
N ARG A 322 -16.59 -13.84 14.34
CA ARG A 322 -17.45 -14.98 14.71
C ARG A 322 -18.03 -15.73 13.50
N THR A 323 -17.95 -15.15 12.31
CA THR A 323 -18.47 -15.76 11.06
C THR A 323 -17.31 -16.38 10.28
N ALA A 324 -17.25 -17.71 10.24
CA ALA A 324 -16.19 -18.42 9.54
C ALA A 324 -16.06 -17.97 8.06
N GLY A 325 -14.83 -17.70 7.62
CA GLY A 325 -14.52 -17.32 6.23
C GLY A 325 -14.89 -15.89 5.82
N SER A 326 -15.36 -15.04 6.76
CA SER A 326 -15.81 -13.66 6.46
C SER A 326 -14.81 -12.57 6.90
N THR A 327 -13.78 -12.94 7.65
CA THR A 327 -12.82 -11.98 8.22
C THR A 327 -11.52 -11.95 7.45
N TYR A 328 -11.13 -10.75 7.02
CA TYR A 328 -9.74 -10.47 6.63
C TYR A 328 -8.96 -10.05 7.88
N PRO A 329 -7.83 -10.71 8.20
CA PRO A 329 -7.01 -10.38 9.37
C PRO A 329 -6.62 -8.90 9.44
N ASP A 330 -6.46 -8.25 8.28
CA ASP A 330 -6.15 -6.83 8.20
C ASP A 330 -7.24 -5.90 8.74
N ASP A 331 -8.51 -6.26 8.58
CA ASP A 331 -9.62 -5.46 9.12
C ASP A 331 -9.53 -5.40 10.66
N ALA A 332 -9.06 -6.47 11.30
CA ALA A 332 -9.01 -6.58 12.76
C ALA A 332 -8.03 -5.60 13.40
N TRP A 333 -6.79 -5.54 12.91
CA TRP A 333 -5.79 -4.64 13.49
C TRP A 333 -6.10 -3.17 13.21
N ILE A 334 -6.70 -2.85 12.05
CA ILE A 334 -7.13 -1.49 11.73
C ILE A 334 -8.17 -1.02 12.75
N VAL A 335 -9.16 -1.88 13.05
CA VAL A 335 -10.19 -1.56 14.05
C VAL A 335 -9.61 -1.50 15.45
N HIS A 336 -8.67 -2.40 15.79
CA HIS A 336 -8.01 -2.41 17.09
C HIS A 336 -7.20 -1.12 17.33
N ASP A 337 -6.36 -0.72 16.37
CA ASP A 337 -5.59 0.51 16.45
C ASP A 337 -6.48 1.75 16.45
N LEU A 338 -7.55 1.76 15.66
CA LEU A 338 -8.54 2.84 15.68
C LEU A 338 -9.07 3.09 17.11
N VAL A 339 -9.39 2.04 17.86
CA VAL A 339 -9.82 2.17 19.26
C VAL A 339 -8.67 2.73 20.11
N LEU A 340 -7.47 2.15 20.03
CA LEU A 340 -6.34 2.50 20.89
C LEU A 340 -5.71 3.86 20.60
N VAL A 341 -5.89 4.39 19.40
CA VAL A 341 -5.51 5.76 19.05
C VAL A 341 -6.43 6.76 19.75
N TRP A 342 -7.69 6.39 20.00
CA TRP A 342 -8.69 7.29 20.59
C TRP A 342 -8.83 7.16 22.11
N MET A 343 -8.64 5.96 22.67
CA MET A 343 -8.73 5.72 24.10
C MET A 343 -7.77 4.62 24.57
N ASP A 344 -7.42 4.62 25.86
CA ASP A 344 -6.63 3.55 26.46
C ASP A 344 -7.42 2.23 26.59
N GLU A 345 -6.72 1.14 26.92
CA GLU A 345 -7.32 -0.20 27.02
C GLU A 345 -8.41 -0.29 28.11
N GLN A 346 -8.26 0.43 29.21
CA GLN A 346 -9.24 0.41 30.30
C GLN A 346 -10.53 1.11 29.88
N SER A 347 -10.40 2.26 29.23
CA SER A 347 -11.49 3.00 28.61
C SER A 347 -12.19 2.19 27.51
N ALA A 348 -11.42 1.50 26.66
CA ALA A 348 -11.95 0.62 25.62
C ALA A 348 -12.75 -0.54 26.23
N ALA A 349 -12.21 -1.21 27.25
CA ALA A 349 -12.89 -2.28 27.97
C ALA A 349 -14.18 -1.79 28.64
N GLY A 350 -14.17 -0.59 29.22
CA GLY A 350 -15.37 0.02 29.81
C GLY A 350 -16.46 0.34 28.80
N LEU A 351 -16.10 0.90 27.64
CA LEU A 351 -17.05 1.32 26.60
C LEU A 351 -17.60 0.14 25.78
N LEU A 352 -16.73 -0.78 25.36
CA LEU A 352 -17.02 -1.80 24.36
C LEU A 352 -17.27 -3.18 24.98
N GLY A 353 -16.90 -3.37 26.26
CA GLY A 353 -17.14 -4.59 27.03
C GLY A 353 -16.59 -5.83 26.35
N ASP A 354 -17.43 -6.86 26.23
CA ASP A 354 -17.04 -8.15 25.64
C ASP A 354 -16.67 -8.05 24.15
N THR A 355 -17.16 -7.03 23.44
CA THR A 355 -16.78 -6.80 22.03
C THR A 355 -15.28 -6.52 21.93
N TRP A 356 -14.74 -5.69 22.83
CA TRP A 356 -13.31 -5.40 22.88
C TRP A 356 -12.49 -6.64 23.25
N LYS A 357 -12.95 -7.41 24.25
CA LYS A 357 -12.25 -8.64 24.67
C LYS A 357 -12.12 -9.65 23.52
N VAL A 358 -13.17 -9.83 22.71
CA VAL A 358 -13.14 -10.75 21.57
C VAL A 358 -12.17 -10.26 20.49
N LEU A 359 -12.18 -8.95 20.17
CA LEU A 359 -11.26 -8.38 19.20
C LEU A 359 -9.79 -8.48 19.66
N ASP A 360 -9.50 -8.14 20.92
CA ASP A 360 -8.15 -8.21 21.49
C ASP A 360 -7.63 -9.66 21.61
N ALA A 361 -8.51 -10.61 21.94
CA ALA A 361 -8.18 -12.04 21.94
C ALA A 361 -7.88 -12.57 20.54
N TYR A 362 -8.67 -12.16 19.53
CA TYR A 362 -8.42 -12.52 18.14
C TYR A 362 -7.06 -11.98 17.66
N MET A 363 -6.76 -10.71 17.96
CA MET A 363 -5.46 -10.11 17.66
C MET A 363 -4.30 -10.79 18.39
N THR A 364 -4.53 -11.28 19.61
CA THR A 364 -3.54 -12.09 20.34
C THR A 364 -3.27 -13.41 19.60
N GLY A 365 -4.29 -14.10 19.10
CA GLY A 365 -4.11 -15.31 18.30
C GLY A 365 -3.33 -15.06 16.99
N LEU A 366 -3.59 -13.93 16.32
CA LEU A 366 -2.81 -13.52 15.14
C LEU A 366 -1.34 -13.25 15.50
N HIS A 367 -1.09 -12.55 16.60
CA HIS A 367 0.26 -12.31 17.11
C HIS A 367 1.01 -13.63 17.36
N ASP A 368 0.39 -14.58 18.05
CA ASP A 368 1.02 -15.85 18.41
C ASP A 368 1.32 -16.68 17.14
N THR A 369 0.38 -16.70 16.19
CA THR A 369 0.58 -17.33 14.87
C THR A 369 1.79 -16.75 14.13
N VAL A 370 1.92 -15.41 14.11
CA VAL A 370 3.06 -14.73 13.47
C VAL A 370 4.36 -15.01 14.22
N LEU A 371 4.35 -14.98 15.56
CA LEU A 371 5.53 -15.23 16.37
C LEU A 371 6.04 -16.67 16.16
N ASP A 372 5.14 -17.65 16.17
CA ASP A 372 5.46 -19.05 15.92
C ASP A 372 6.00 -19.24 14.51
N PHE A 373 5.38 -18.61 13.51
CA PHE A 373 5.85 -18.62 12.13
C PHE A 373 7.27 -18.05 12.00
N LEU A 374 7.54 -16.87 12.59
CA LEU A 374 8.86 -16.23 12.55
C LEU A 374 9.94 -17.07 13.26
N ARG A 375 9.57 -17.84 14.28
CA ARG A 375 10.48 -18.74 15.01
C ARG A 375 10.73 -20.06 14.28
N SER A 376 9.76 -20.58 13.54
CA SER A 376 9.77 -21.96 13.02
C SER A 376 9.97 -22.10 11.51
N THR A 377 9.76 -21.04 10.71
CA THR A 377 9.82 -21.16 9.25
C THR A 377 11.21 -21.63 8.77
N PRO A 378 11.30 -22.56 7.79
CA PRO A 378 12.57 -23.15 7.38
C PRO A 378 13.65 -22.13 6.98
N LEU A 379 13.26 -21.01 6.35
CA LEU A 379 14.21 -19.97 5.96
C LEU A 379 14.88 -19.30 7.19
N LEU A 380 14.09 -19.01 8.24
CA LEU A 380 14.57 -18.34 9.46
C LEU A 380 15.21 -19.31 10.45
N ALA A 381 14.66 -20.53 10.56
CA ALA A 381 15.22 -21.60 11.39
C ALA A 381 16.59 -22.07 10.88
N ARG A 382 16.80 -22.05 9.55
CA ARG A 382 18.07 -22.45 8.91
C ARG A 382 18.94 -21.27 8.51
N ALA A 383 18.55 -20.03 8.84
CA ALA A 383 19.38 -18.85 8.60
C ALA A 383 20.68 -18.99 9.38
N GLN A 384 21.73 -19.43 8.70
CA GLN A 384 23.08 -19.49 9.24
C GLN A 384 23.65 -18.07 9.32
N PRO A 385 24.52 -17.77 10.31
CA PRO A 385 25.39 -16.61 10.24
C PRO A 385 26.10 -16.64 8.88
N CYS A 386 25.62 -15.79 7.97
CA CYS A 386 26.04 -15.57 6.57
C CYS A 386 26.35 -16.81 5.67
N GLY A 387 25.35 -17.69 5.52
CA GLY A 387 25.21 -18.56 4.33
C GLY A 387 24.34 -17.95 3.22
N SER A 388 24.53 -18.38 1.96
CA SER A 388 23.88 -17.84 0.74
C SER A 388 22.35 -18.05 0.68
N VAL A 389 21.58 -17.23 1.40
CA VAL A 389 20.10 -17.39 1.47
C VAL A 389 19.39 -17.01 0.16
N VAL A 390 19.96 -16.09 -0.62
CA VAL A 390 19.31 -15.55 -1.84
C VAL A 390 19.26 -16.54 -3.01
N GLN A 391 19.94 -17.67 -2.92
CA GLN A 391 19.89 -18.73 -3.94
C GLN A 391 19.21 -20.01 -3.42
N SER A 392 18.55 -19.97 -2.26
CA SER A 392 17.95 -21.17 -1.67
C SER A 392 16.57 -21.46 -2.29
N ALA A 393 16.28 -22.74 -2.54
CA ALA A 393 14.94 -23.24 -2.87
C ALA A 393 13.87 -22.92 -1.80
N HIS A 394 14.28 -22.35 -0.65
CA HIS A 394 13.40 -21.96 0.44
C HIS A 394 12.81 -20.55 0.30
N VAL A 395 13.37 -19.68 -0.55
CA VAL A 395 12.82 -18.33 -0.75
C VAL A 395 11.38 -18.37 -1.28
N PRO A 396 11.04 -19.15 -2.31
CA PRO A 396 9.65 -19.25 -2.77
C PRO A 396 8.69 -19.80 -1.70
N ILE A 397 9.16 -20.77 -0.89
CA ILE A 397 8.38 -21.34 0.21
C ILE A 397 8.11 -20.27 1.28
N TYR A 398 9.15 -19.52 1.68
CA TYR A 398 9.02 -18.44 2.65
C TYR A 398 8.07 -17.34 2.17
N GLU A 399 8.19 -16.92 0.91
CA GLU A 399 7.28 -15.95 0.31
C GLU A 399 5.83 -16.46 0.29
N GLN A 400 5.64 -17.72 -0.08
CA GLN A 400 4.33 -18.36 -0.09
C GLN A 400 3.73 -18.42 1.32
N SER A 401 4.49 -18.88 2.32
CA SER A 401 4.00 -18.97 3.69
C SER A 401 3.66 -17.60 4.30
N PHE A 402 4.42 -16.54 3.98
CA PHE A 402 4.05 -15.18 4.37
C PHE A 402 2.75 -14.71 3.71
N ARG A 403 2.51 -15.09 2.44
CA ARG A 403 1.23 -14.78 1.76
C ARG A 403 0.07 -15.55 2.38
N GLU A 404 0.31 -16.77 2.87
CA GLU A 404 -0.69 -17.61 3.53
C GLU A 404 -1.14 -17.06 4.90
N LEU A 405 -0.34 -16.22 5.57
CA LEU A 405 -0.75 -15.51 6.79
C LEU A 405 -1.89 -14.51 6.56
N ASP A 406 -2.09 -14.08 5.30
CA ASP A 406 -3.10 -13.12 4.88
C ASP A 406 -3.19 -11.81 5.70
N LEU A 407 -2.03 -11.34 6.18
CA LEU A 407 -1.91 -10.22 7.11
C LEU A 407 -0.81 -9.26 6.64
N ARG A 408 -1.01 -7.94 6.81
CA ARG A 408 0.00 -6.92 6.49
C ARG A 408 0.76 -6.42 7.71
N SER A 409 0.08 -6.27 8.83
CA SER A 409 0.60 -5.69 10.08
C SER A 409 -0.13 -6.30 11.27
N LEU A 410 0.45 -6.19 12.47
CA LEU A 410 -0.20 -6.55 13.73
C LEU A 410 -0.77 -5.32 14.47
N GLY A 411 -0.66 -4.13 13.88
CA GLY A 411 -1.01 -2.87 14.54
C GLY A 411 -0.05 -2.48 15.65
N ILE A 412 -0.33 -1.36 16.33
CA ILE A 412 0.57 -0.71 17.28
C ILE A 412 0.89 -1.62 18.48
N LYS A 413 -0.12 -2.20 19.13
CA LYS A 413 0.05 -3.00 20.36
C LYS A 413 0.83 -4.28 20.09
N PHE A 414 0.37 -5.07 19.12
CA PHE A 414 0.88 -6.43 18.93
C PHE A 414 2.19 -6.46 18.15
N THR A 415 2.48 -5.47 17.30
CA THR A 415 3.83 -5.32 16.74
C THR A 415 4.86 -5.04 17.83
N GLY A 416 4.50 -4.24 18.85
CA GLY A 416 5.39 -3.89 19.96
C GLY A 416 5.69 -5.10 20.83
N ARG A 417 4.63 -5.86 21.18
CA ARG A 417 4.74 -7.14 21.89
C ARG A 417 5.59 -8.16 21.10
N LEU A 418 5.43 -8.20 19.78
CA LEU A 418 6.20 -9.09 18.92
C LEU A 418 7.69 -8.71 18.94
N LEU A 419 8.02 -7.44 18.72
CA LEU A 419 9.40 -6.94 18.78
C LEU A 419 10.03 -7.20 20.16
N ALA A 420 9.30 -6.99 21.25
CA ALA A 420 9.77 -7.28 22.60
C ALA A 420 10.05 -8.78 22.79
N SER A 421 9.15 -9.64 22.28
CA SER A 421 9.27 -11.11 22.33
C SER A 421 10.39 -11.66 21.44
N LEU A 422 10.85 -10.87 20.47
CA LEU A 422 11.99 -11.16 19.60
C LEU A 422 13.30 -10.54 20.11
N GLY A 423 13.27 -9.73 21.17
CA GLY A 423 14.43 -9.01 21.69
C GLY A 423 14.91 -7.85 20.79
N ILE A 424 14.03 -7.32 19.93
CA ILE A 424 14.31 -6.27 18.95
C ILE A 424 13.65 -4.93 19.37
N ALA A 425 12.81 -4.92 20.41
CA ALA A 425 12.25 -3.68 20.93
C ALA A 425 13.34 -2.78 21.50
N GLU A 426 13.17 -1.46 21.33
CA GLU A 426 14.05 -0.51 21.97
C GLU A 426 13.93 -0.56 23.49
N SER A 427 15.09 -0.69 24.15
CA SER A 427 15.21 -0.69 25.62
C SER A 427 16.09 0.46 26.14
N SER A 428 16.59 1.32 25.26
CA SER A 428 17.58 2.34 25.60
C SER A 428 16.96 3.53 26.34
N GLN A 429 17.63 3.97 27.41
CA GLN A 429 17.35 5.25 28.09
C GLN A 429 18.05 6.44 27.39
N ASP A 430 18.70 6.18 26.26
CA ASP A 430 19.67 7.10 25.63
C ASP A 430 19.00 8.25 24.86
N GLY A 431 17.67 8.36 24.93
CA GLY A 431 16.90 9.45 24.34
C GLY A 431 16.83 9.45 22.80
N PHE A 432 17.34 8.41 22.12
CA PHE A 432 17.34 8.32 20.66
C PHE A 432 15.95 8.49 20.07
N VAL A 433 14.92 7.78 20.55
CA VAL A 433 13.53 7.94 20.06
C VAL A 433 13.03 9.37 20.18
N ALA A 434 13.28 10.02 21.32
CA ALA A 434 12.82 11.38 21.55
C ALA A 434 13.50 12.34 20.56
N SER A 435 14.82 12.21 20.40
CA SER A 435 15.60 12.97 19.41
C SER A 435 15.11 12.71 17.99
N ALA A 436 14.93 11.43 17.63
CA ALA A 436 14.46 10.99 16.32
C ALA A 436 13.07 11.54 15.98
N ARG A 437 12.15 11.52 16.95
CA ARG A 437 10.81 12.12 16.84
C ARG A 437 10.89 13.60 16.54
N VAL A 438 11.67 14.35 17.31
CA VAL A 438 11.83 15.79 17.13
C VAL A 438 12.46 16.11 15.78
N GLN A 439 13.53 15.40 15.41
CA GLN A 439 14.24 15.59 14.15
C GLN A 439 13.34 15.29 12.96
N LEU A 440 12.71 14.11 12.93
CA LEU A 440 11.81 13.74 11.83
C LEU A 440 10.56 14.62 11.78
N ALA A 441 10.05 15.11 12.92
CA ALA A 441 8.94 16.06 12.91
C ALA A 441 9.33 17.42 12.32
N ALA A 442 10.48 17.97 12.71
CA ALA A 442 10.99 19.23 12.19
C ALA A 442 11.30 19.14 10.69
N GLU A 443 11.90 18.03 10.25
CA GLU A 443 12.17 17.76 8.85
C GLU A 443 10.90 17.47 8.06
N LYS A 444 9.96 16.69 8.60
CA LYS A 444 8.64 16.49 7.97
C LYS A 444 7.94 17.83 7.80
N ALA A 445 7.99 18.74 8.77
CA ALA A 445 7.45 20.09 8.62
C ALA A 445 8.21 20.92 7.58
N GLY A 446 9.54 20.85 7.57
CA GLY A 446 10.38 21.51 6.56
C GLY A 446 10.12 21.02 5.14
N LEU A 447 10.01 19.71 4.98
CA LEU A 447 9.72 19.06 3.72
C LEU A 447 8.27 19.28 3.32
N LEU A 448 7.29 19.20 4.21
CA LEU A 448 5.90 19.56 3.90
C LEU A 448 5.74 21.01 3.41
N ARG A 449 6.68 21.91 3.77
CA ARG A 449 6.75 23.27 3.20
C ARG A 449 7.31 23.30 1.77
N GLN A 450 8.16 22.36 1.41
CA GLN A 450 8.85 22.28 0.11
C GLN A 450 8.13 21.33 -0.88
N ASP A 451 7.82 20.13 -0.41
CA ASP A 451 6.98 19.09 -0.98
C ASP A 451 5.85 18.75 0.03
N PRO A 452 4.67 19.41 -0.07
CA PRO A 452 3.47 19.05 0.69
C PRO A 452 3.11 17.56 0.58
N GLY A 453 3.57 16.91 -0.49
CA GLY A 453 3.48 15.49 -0.80
C GLY A 453 4.14 14.55 0.20
N ALA A 454 5.23 14.97 0.84
CA ALA A 454 6.05 14.05 1.61
C ALA A 454 5.39 13.52 2.91
N GLY A 455 4.21 14.04 3.28
CA GLY A 455 3.50 13.70 4.50
C GLY A 455 3.07 12.24 4.63
N SER A 456 2.84 11.55 3.50
CA SER A 456 2.37 10.17 3.42
C SER A 456 3.48 9.12 3.32
N GLN A 457 4.74 9.55 3.34
CA GLN A 457 5.88 8.66 3.25
C GLN A 457 6.27 8.12 4.64
N ASN A 458 6.63 6.85 4.71
CA ASN A 458 7.28 6.30 5.89
C ASN A 458 8.76 6.67 5.86
N TRP A 459 9.27 7.05 7.02
CA TRP A 459 10.66 7.40 7.24
C TRP A 459 11.28 6.42 8.22
N CYS A 460 12.55 6.13 8.01
CA CYS A 460 13.40 5.50 9.00
C CYS A 460 14.60 6.42 9.25
N LEU A 461 14.78 6.82 10.50
CA LEU A 461 16.03 7.37 11.01
C LEU A 461 16.76 6.25 11.74
N PHE A 462 18.04 6.06 11.45
CA PHE A 462 18.81 5.00 12.08
C PHE A 462 20.25 5.42 12.37
N THR A 463 20.77 4.91 13.47
CA THR A 463 22.16 5.08 13.91
C THR A 463 22.76 3.70 14.15
N TYR A 464 24.08 3.58 14.03
CA TYR A 464 24.76 2.32 14.28
C TYR A 464 26.19 2.53 14.73
N ARG A 465 26.73 1.52 15.40
CA ARG A 465 28.16 1.31 15.60
C ARG A 465 28.44 -0.17 15.39
N LEU A 466 29.28 -0.49 14.43
CA LEU A 466 29.49 -1.83 13.91
C LEU A 466 30.98 -2.10 13.84
N GLU A 467 31.39 -3.29 14.28
CA GLU A 467 32.80 -3.62 14.49
C GLU A 467 33.07 -5.08 14.07
N SER A 468 34.29 -5.36 13.62
CA SER A 468 34.76 -6.72 13.31
C SER A 468 35.79 -7.23 14.30
N ASP A 469 35.69 -8.50 14.69
CA ASP A 469 36.75 -9.23 15.41
C ASP A 469 37.94 -9.49 14.46
N ALA A 470 39.00 -8.66 14.53
CA ALA A 470 40.25 -8.89 13.78
C ALA A 470 41.48 -8.83 14.70
N ALA A 471 42.48 -9.68 14.39
CA ALA A 471 43.70 -9.88 15.18
C ALA A 471 44.64 -8.65 15.26
N ALA A 472 44.38 -7.59 14.49
CA ALA A 472 45.15 -6.35 14.47
C ALA A 472 44.22 -5.13 14.34
N GLY A 473 43.52 -4.78 15.42
CA GLY A 473 42.65 -3.60 15.49
C GLY A 473 41.46 -3.67 14.54
N GLY A 474 40.35 -4.28 14.99
CA GLY A 474 39.11 -4.45 14.24
C GLY A 474 38.66 -3.19 13.48
N LEU A 475 38.13 -3.38 12.26
CA LEU A 475 37.52 -2.29 11.51
C LEU A 475 36.23 -1.85 12.24
N VAL A 476 36.03 -0.53 12.33
CA VAL A 476 34.87 0.08 12.96
C VAL A 476 34.17 0.99 11.95
N ALA A 477 32.86 0.84 11.83
CA ALA A 477 31.99 1.78 11.13
C ALA A 477 30.94 2.32 12.10
N GLU A 478 30.82 3.65 12.19
CA GLU A 478 29.94 4.30 13.14
C GLU A 478 29.21 5.47 12.48
N GLU A 479 27.92 5.58 12.79
CA GLU A 479 27.03 6.65 12.39
C GLU A 479 26.16 7.04 13.57
N THR A 480 26.54 8.10 14.28
CA THR A 480 25.87 8.60 15.48
C THR A 480 24.97 9.80 15.23
N LYS A 481 25.09 10.47 14.08
CA LYS A 481 24.27 11.65 13.72
C LYS A 481 22.92 11.25 13.14
N GLY A 482 22.84 10.04 12.59
CA GLY A 482 21.61 9.42 12.11
C GLY A 482 21.43 9.58 10.61
N LEU A 483 21.39 8.43 9.92
CA LEU A 483 21.04 8.33 8.51
C LEU A 483 19.53 8.23 8.36
N LYS A 484 19.03 8.81 7.26
CA LYS A 484 17.61 8.90 6.96
C LYS A 484 17.33 8.22 5.64
N VAL A 485 16.26 7.44 5.60
CA VAL A 485 15.78 6.82 4.38
C VAL A 485 14.25 6.86 4.34
N ARG A 486 13.71 7.07 3.14
CA ARG A 486 12.27 7.18 2.86
C ARG A 486 11.77 5.99 2.08
N SER A 487 10.49 5.63 2.19
CA SER A 487 9.95 4.50 1.44
C SER A 487 9.75 4.75 -0.07
N CYS A 488 9.63 6.00 -0.53
CA CYS A 488 9.44 6.33 -1.95
C CYS A 488 9.89 7.77 -2.29
N GLY A 489 9.96 8.10 -3.59
CA GLY A 489 10.32 9.43 -4.11
C GLY A 489 11.65 9.49 -4.86
N ASN A 490 11.89 10.59 -5.60
CA ASN A 490 13.15 10.91 -6.27
C ASN A 490 14.24 11.31 -5.27
N ASP A 491 14.41 10.53 -4.20
CA ASP A 491 15.49 10.73 -3.24
C ASP A 491 16.76 10.09 -3.81
N PRO A 492 17.72 10.90 -4.31
CA PRO A 492 18.94 10.37 -4.92
C PRO A 492 19.77 9.59 -3.90
N ALA A 493 19.83 10.08 -2.64
CA ALA A 493 20.54 9.39 -1.57
C ALA A 493 19.91 8.03 -1.26
N ALA A 494 18.60 7.90 -1.45
CA ALA A 494 17.93 6.62 -1.27
C ALA A 494 18.27 5.64 -2.42
N LEU A 495 18.43 6.12 -3.65
CA LEU A 495 18.92 5.31 -4.78
C LEU A 495 20.39 4.89 -4.58
N ASP A 496 21.23 5.76 -4.01
CA ASP A 496 22.63 5.45 -3.68
C ASP A 496 22.74 4.38 -2.58
N LEU A 497 21.78 4.31 -1.65
CA LEU A 497 21.66 3.21 -0.67
C LEU A 497 21.25 1.87 -1.31
N LEU A 498 20.85 1.86 -2.59
CA LEU A 498 20.44 0.67 -3.35
C LEU A 498 21.46 0.25 -4.41
N ASP A 499 22.52 1.02 -4.67
CA ASP A 499 23.53 0.65 -5.66
C ASP A 499 24.54 -0.34 -5.04
N PRO A 500 24.69 -1.56 -5.60
CA PRO A 500 25.27 -2.69 -4.90
C PRO A 500 26.79 -2.79 -5.16
N PRO A 501 27.46 -3.74 -4.51
CA PRO A 501 27.37 -5.07 -5.07
C PRO A 501 26.74 -5.96 -4.01
N ARG A 502 25.90 -6.93 -4.40
CA ARG A 502 25.29 -7.90 -3.49
C ARG A 502 24.22 -7.30 -2.57
N GLU A 503 22.95 -7.57 -2.89
CA GLU A 503 21.86 -7.52 -1.92
C GLU A 503 22.37 -8.06 -0.58
N ALA A 504 22.03 -7.41 0.54
CA ALA A 504 22.30 -7.83 1.92
C ALA A 504 21.83 -9.26 2.26
N HIS A 505 21.39 -10.00 1.26
CA HIS A 505 20.76 -11.29 1.23
C HIS A 505 19.39 -11.36 1.91
N LEU A 506 18.87 -10.23 2.41
CA LEU A 506 17.56 -10.16 3.04
C LEU A 506 16.46 -10.33 1.98
N VAL A 507 15.43 -11.08 2.33
CA VAL A 507 14.26 -11.31 1.48
C VAL A 507 13.15 -10.39 1.94
N ALA A 508 12.75 -9.43 1.10
CA ALA A 508 11.50 -8.69 1.25
C ALA A 508 10.38 -9.50 0.59
N VAL A 509 9.24 -9.64 1.28
CA VAL A 509 8.13 -10.46 0.80
C VAL A 509 6.94 -9.58 0.45
N ARG A 510 6.36 -9.81 -0.71
CA ARG A 510 5.06 -9.24 -1.06
C ARG A 510 3.94 -9.98 -0.30
N LEU A 511 3.16 -9.22 0.47
CA LEU A 511 2.04 -9.71 1.27
C LEU A 511 0.76 -9.80 0.41
N SER A 512 -0.16 -10.71 0.76
CA SER A 512 -1.36 -11.06 -0.04
C SER A 512 -2.26 -9.86 -0.38
N ASN A 513 -2.56 -9.04 0.63
CA ASN A 513 -3.47 -7.90 0.56
C ASN A 513 -2.78 -6.57 0.22
N ASP A 514 -1.52 -6.65 -0.22
CA ASP A 514 -0.76 -5.46 -0.57
C ASP A 514 -1.21 -4.87 -1.90
N ARG A 515 -1.44 -3.56 -1.94
CA ARG A 515 -1.63 -2.80 -3.19
C ARG A 515 -0.31 -2.34 -3.78
N LEU A 516 0.76 -2.40 -2.99
CA LEU A 516 2.11 -1.95 -3.32
C LEU A 516 2.96 -3.16 -3.70
N ASN A 517 3.73 -3.06 -4.79
CA ASN A 517 4.44 -4.22 -5.33
C ASN A 517 5.82 -4.48 -4.72
N HIS A 518 6.43 -3.52 -4.02
CA HIS A 518 7.85 -3.62 -3.66
C HIS A 518 8.13 -3.24 -2.20
N ARG A 519 8.02 -4.21 -1.29
CA ARG A 519 8.45 -4.06 0.11
C ARG A 519 9.95 -3.81 0.28
N ARG A 520 10.75 -4.05 -0.76
CA ARG A 520 12.17 -3.65 -0.84
C ARG A 520 12.36 -2.13 -0.75
N ARG A 521 11.31 -1.36 -1.09
CA ARG A 521 11.33 0.09 -1.00
C ARG A 521 10.96 0.58 0.41
N ASP A 522 10.45 -0.26 1.30
CA ASP A 522 10.13 0.14 2.68
C ASP A 522 11.39 0.67 3.38
N ALA A 523 11.28 1.81 4.07
CA ALA A 523 12.39 2.52 4.69
C ALA A 523 13.17 1.63 5.67
N GLU A 524 12.47 0.81 6.44
CA GLU A 524 13.04 -0.16 7.39
C GLU A 524 13.89 -1.20 6.68
N PHE A 525 13.38 -1.76 5.56
CA PHE A 525 14.12 -2.74 4.79
C PHE A 525 15.39 -2.15 4.20
N ARG A 526 15.32 -0.92 3.69
CA ARG A 526 16.47 -0.21 3.12
C ARG A 526 17.53 0.10 4.16
N ALA A 527 17.12 0.55 5.35
CA ALA A 527 18.03 0.78 6.47
C ALA A 527 18.77 -0.52 6.85
N LEU A 528 18.05 -1.64 6.97
CA LEU A 528 18.66 -2.95 7.26
C LEU A 528 19.59 -3.42 6.14
N ALA A 529 19.19 -3.24 4.88
CA ALA A 529 20.01 -3.60 3.72
C ALA A 529 21.31 -2.79 3.68
N HIS A 530 21.24 -1.49 3.98
CA HIS A 530 22.42 -0.63 4.10
C HIS A 530 23.36 -1.11 5.21
N CYS A 531 22.86 -1.30 6.44
CA CYS A 531 23.68 -1.75 7.55
C CYS A 531 24.35 -3.11 7.28
N ALA A 532 23.64 -4.02 6.63
CA ALA A 532 24.21 -5.30 6.22
C ALA A 532 25.30 -5.15 5.14
N GLY A 533 25.15 -4.17 4.23
CA GLY A 533 26.20 -3.78 3.29
C GLY A 533 27.44 -3.26 4.01
N VAL A 534 27.28 -2.35 4.98
CA VAL A 534 28.37 -1.83 5.82
C VAL A 534 29.08 -2.98 6.55
N LEU A 535 28.34 -3.87 7.21
CA LEU A 535 28.89 -5.04 7.91
C LEU A 535 29.76 -5.92 7.00
N ARG A 536 29.36 -6.09 5.73
CA ARG A 536 30.15 -6.84 4.74
C ARG A 536 31.51 -6.18 4.50
N THR A 537 31.58 -4.84 4.46
CA THR A 537 32.84 -4.11 4.22
C THR A 537 33.83 -4.24 5.38
N LEU A 538 33.36 -4.58 6.59
CA LEU A 538 34.20 -4.80 7.76
C LEU A 538 34.88 -6.17 7.77
N ILE A 539 34.53 -7.08 6.85
CA ILE A 539 35.13 -8.41 6.74
C ILE A 539 36.00 -8.47 5.48
N PRO A 540 37.34 -8.56 5.63
CA PRO A 540 38.21 -8.92 4.51
C PRO A 540 37.76 -10.26 3.89
N ASP A 541 37.72 -10.32 2.57
CA ASP A 541 37.34 -11.53 1.80
C ASP A 541 35.91 -12.06 2.04
N ALA A 542 34.97 -11.21 2.48
CA ALA A 542 33.57 -11.57 2.68
C ALA A 542 32.97 -12.36 1.50
N ASP A 543 33.38 -12.04 0.27
CA ASP A 543 32.87 -12.64 -0.96
C ASP A 543 33.30 -14.07 -1.15
N THR A 544 34.56 -14.33 -0.84
CA THR A 544 35.16 -15.67 -0.85
C THR A 544 34.50 -16.52 0.23
N LEU A 545 34.39 -16.00 1.46
CA LEU A 545 33.72 -16.68 2.57
C LEU A 545 32.27 -17.02 2.23
N MET A 546 31.57 -16.11 1.55
CA MET A 546 30.21 -16.33 1.06
C MET A 546 30.12 -17.40 -0.03
N ALA A 547 31.03 -17.39 -1.01
CA ALA A 547 31.10 -18.41 -2.05
C ALA A 547 31.37 -19.80 -1.48
N GLU A 548 32.22 -19.87 -0.45
CA GLU A 548 32.57 -21.09 0.28
C GLU A 548 31.55 -21.47 1.38
N ARG A 549 30.50 -20.66 1.57
CA ARG A 549 29.45 -20.85 2.60
C ARG A 549 30.00 -20.93 4.02
N VAL A 550 31.08 -20.22 4.29
CA VAL A 550 31.72 -20.11 5.61
C VAL A 550 30.96 -19.10 6.46
N ARG A 551 30.75 -19.44 7.75
CA ARG A 551 30.16 -18.51 8.72
C ARG A 551 31.18 -17.41 9.10
N TRP A 552 30.75 -16.16 8.98
CA TRP A 552 31.50 -14.94 9.31
C TRP A 552 30.72 -13.88 10.08
N GLY A 553 29.39 -14.00 10.20
CA GLY A 553 28.51 -12.97 10.76
C GLY A 553 28.54 -12.93 12.28
N ASP A 554 29.07 -14.00 12.90
CA ASP A 554 29.42 -14.11 14.30
C ASP A 554 30.74 -13.39 14.66
N ARG A 555 31.53 -12.98 13.66
CA ARG A 555 32.75 -12.16 13.84
C ARG A 555 32.45 -10.66 13.88
N LEU A 556 31.18 -10.28 13.82
CA LEU A 556 30.73 -8.90 13.74
C LEU A 556 29.85 -8.62 14.94
N HIS A 557 30.11 -7.50 15.61
CA HIS A 557 29.36 -7.05 16.78
C HIS A 557 29.05 -5.56 16.72
N GLY A 558 28.25 -5.10 17.67
CA GLY A 558 27.87 -3.70 17.78
C GLY A 558 26.37 -3.54 17.94
N TRP A 559 25.83 -2.41 17.51
CA TRP A 559 24.42 -2.09 17.66
C TRP A 559 23.89 -1.24 16.51
N ILE A 560 22.58 -1.33 16.30
CA ILE A 560 21.80 -0.54 15.36
C ILE A 560 20.52 -0.09 16.08
N ARG A 561 20.21 1.21 16.02
CA ARG A 561 18.96 1.79 16.52
C ARG A 561 18.16 2.34 15.34
N LEU A 562 16.90 1.94 15.22
CA LEU A 562 16.00 2.39 14.17
C LEU A 562 14.77 3.03 14.79
N TYR A 563 14.45 4.24 14.34
CA TYR A 563 13.16 4.86 14.59
C TYR A 563 12.41 4.98 13.27
N VAL A 564 11.22 4.38 13.22
CA VAL A 564 10.36 4.33 12.03
C VAL A 564 9.11 5.16 12.30
N THR A 565 8.64 5.94 11.33
CA THR A 565 7.47 6.82 11.54
C THR A 565 6.11 6.12 11.47
N GLU A 566 6.07 4.83 11.15
CA GLU A 566 4.86 4.01 11.07
C GLU A 566 5.12 2.62 11.64
N VAL A 567 4.05 1.88 11.93
CA VAL A 567 4.14 0.49 12.40
C VAL A 567 4.79 -0.39 11.31
N PRO A 568 5.90 -1.09 11.60
CA PRO A 568 6.55 -1.95 10.61
C PRO A 568 5.62 -3.01 10.05
N CYS A 569 5.65 -3.22 8.73
CA CYS A 569 4.89 -4.29 8.11
C CYS A 569 5.48 -5.67 8.42
N LEU A 570 4.71 -6.74 8.22
CA LEU A 570 5.16 -8.11 8.43
C LEU A 570 6.39 -8.50 7.59
N SER A 571 6.53 -7.96 6.37
CA SER A 571 7.74 -8.17 5.56
C SER A 571 8.98 -7.55 6.21
N CYS A 572 8.87 -6.32 6.75
CA CYS A 572 9.97 -5.65 7.46
C CYS A 572 10.31 -6.39 8.75
N LEU A 573 9.31 -6.87 9.49
CA LEU A 573 9.53 -7.72 10.68
C LEU A 573 10.26 -9.02 10.32
N GLY A 574 9.89 -9.65 9.20
CA GLY A 574 10.62 -10.79 8.65
C GLY A 574 12.08 -10.46 8.33
N ALA A 575 12.34 -9.30 7.73
CA ALA A 575 13.71 -8.83 7.43
C ALA A 575 14.52 -8.53 8.71
N MET A 576 13.89 -7.97 9.76
CA MET A 576 14.53 -7.76 11.06
C MET A 576 14.97 -9.10 11.68
N VAL A 577 14.12 -10.13 11.64
CA VAL A 577 14.49 -11.48 12.14
C VAL A 577 15.60 -12.11 11.29
N GLN A 578 15.56 -11.95 9.96
CA GLN A 578 16.65 -12.40 9.09
C GLN A 578 17.97 -11.71 9.45
N PHE A 579 17.93 -10.42 9.75
CA PHE A 579 19.10 -9.63 10.14
C PHE A 579 19.71 -10.15 11.44
N THR A 580 18.91 -10.30 12.51
CA THR A 580 19.42 -10.74 13.82
C THR A 580 19.97 -12.16 13.80
N LYS A 581 19.41 -13.05 12.96
CA LYS A 581 19.96 -14.41 12.79
C LYS A 581 21.30 -14.42 12.06
N ARG A 582 21.55 -13.43 11.20
CA ARG A 582 22.80 -13.36 10.42
C ARG A 582 23.94 -12.70 11.15
N PHE A 583 23.61 -11.69 11.94
CA PHE A 583 24.55 -10.91 12.72
C PHE A 583 24.21 -11.06 14.20
N PRO A 584 24.38 -12.27 14.78
CA PRO A 584 23.85 -12.60 16.11
C PRO A 584 24.48 -11.80 17.25
N ARG A 585 25.64 -11.16 17.03
CA ARG A 585 26.29 -10.28 18.02
C ARG A 585 26.07 -8.79 17.74
N VAL A 586 25.27 -8.44 16.73
CA VAL A 586 24.84 -7.07 16.46
C VAL A 586 23.46 -6.87 17.06
N GLU A 587 23.36 -5.99 18.04
CA GLU A 587 22.10 -5.67 18.70
C GLU A 587 21.23 -4.80 17.78
N LEU A 588 20.05 -5.28 17.42
CA LEU A 588 19.07 -4.52 16.63
C LEU A 588 17.96 -4.01 17.55
N CYS A 589 17.76 -2.70 17.64
CA CYS A 589 16.60 -2.11 18.30
C CYS A 589 15.76 -1.29 17.34
N VAL A 590 14.45 -1.44 17.44
CA VAL A 590 13.45 -0.77 16.60
C VAL A 590 12.38 -0.13 17.49
N ALA A 591 12.06 1.13 17.18
CA ALA A 591 10.95 1.88 17.77
C ALA A 591 10.11 2.55 16.68
N TYR A 592 8.84 2.84 17.02
CA TYR A 592 7.88 3.51 16.16
C TYR A 592 6.82 4.26 17.00
N PRO A 593 5.94 5.10 16.42
CA PRO A 593 4.90 5.78 17.20
C PRO A 593 4.02 4.83 18.00
N GLY A 594 3.97 5.02 19.32
CA GLY A 594 3.16 4.19 20.22
C GLY A 594 3.85 2.92 20.70
N SER A 595 5.04 2.58 20.18
CA SER A 595 5.79 1.40 20.65
C SER A 595 6.14 1.52 22.14
N GLU A 596 6.41 2.71 22.65
CA GLU A 596 6.77 3.00 24.05
C GLU A 596 5.76 2.45 25.07
N LYS A 597 4.49 2.36 24.70
CA LYS A 597 3.42 1.84 25.58
C LYS A 597 3.47 0.32 25.73
N PHE A 598 4.14 -0.37 24.80
CA PHE A 598 4.10 -1.82 24.65
C PHE A 598 5.48 -2.46 24.54
N SER A 599 6.55 -1.68 24.74
CA SER A 599 7.97 -2.10 24.61
C SER A 599 8.53 -2.76 25.88
N HIS A 600 7.75 -2.90 26.95
CA HIS A 600 8.26 -3.49 28.19
C HIS A 600 8.64 -4.96 27.96
N LYS A 601 9.88 -5.32 28.36
CA LYS A 601 10.39 -6.68 28.33
C LYS A 601 9.33 -7.62 28.90
N ALA A 602 8.85 -8.57 28.10
CA ALA A 602 8.23 -9.76 28.64
C ALA A 602 9.24 -10.31 29.66
N GLY A 603 8.85 -10.37 30.93
CA GLY A 603 9.70 -10.92 31.99
C GLY A 603 10.23 -12.26 31.52
N HIS A 604 11.52 -12.51 31.81
CA HIS A 604 12.13 -13.82 31.62
C HIS A 604 11.17 -14.90 32.13
N PHE A 605 10.63 -15.69 31.22
CA PHE A 605 10.06 -17.01 31.52
C PHE A 605 11.16 -18.05 31.35
#